data_AF-L8JYS0-F1
#
_entry.id   AF-L8JYS0-F1
#
_cell.length_a   1.000
_cell.length_b   1.000
_cell.length_c   1.000
_cell.angle_alpha   90.00
_cell.angle_beta   90.00
_cell.angle_gamma   90.00
#
_symmetry.space_group_name_H-M   'P 1'
#
loop_
_entity.id
_entity.type
_entity.pdbx_description
1 polymer ?
#
loop_
_entity_poly.entity_id
_entity_poly.type
_entity_poly.pdbx_seq_one_letter_code
_entity_poly.pdbx_strand_id
1 'polypeptide(L)'
;MKIVLFITCLLFFSGVNEKNRTIEYNGQAVKTTFDVPQTFYGTYSGNKKGYLTLKADGTGTYNYDVFGFAPDGCKKGIIEIEWGFLLDDNNKIVSFEREYGRSYPILMESTSPTSFQGCRKRVMLDFIMEYKNGKLGVSSSDDWMKE
;
A
#
# COMPACT_ATOMS: atom_id res chain seq x y z
N MET A 1 -57.63 -2.24 24.44
CA MET A 1 -56.98 -3.29 23.63
C MET A 1 -55.82 -2.63 22.89
N LYS A 2 -54.58 -2.88 23.33
CA LYS A 2 -53.37 -2.25 22.77
C LYS A 2 -52.84 -3.16 21.65
N ILE A 3 -52.87 -2.70 20.40
CA ILE A 3 -52.18 -3.38 19.29
C ILE A 3 -50.91 -2.59 19.02
N VAL A 4 -49.80 -3.29 19.26
CA VAL A 4 -48.42 -2.82 19.14
C VAL A 4 -48.08 -2.63 17.67
N LEU A 5 -47.71 -1.41 17.29
CA LEU A 5 -47.19 -1.07 15.97
C LEU A 5 -45.75 -1.58 15.89
N PHE A 6 -45.53 -2.69 15.18
CA PHE A 6 -44.20 -3.25 14.91
C PHE A 6 -43.53 -2.42 13.81
N ILE A 7 -42.78 -1.39 14.19
CA ILE A 7 -41.89 -0.66 13.28
C ILE A 7 -40.59 -1.49 13.18
N THR A 8 -40.52 -2.32 12.15
CA THR A 8 -39.28 -2.99 11.75
C THR A 8 -38.35 -1.95 11.16
N CYS A 9 -37.50 -1.37 12.01
CA CYS A 9 -36.41 -0.50 11.60
C CYS A 9 -35.34 -1.37 10.91
N LEU A 10 -35.41 -1.47 9.58
CA LEU A 10 -34.35 -2.02 8.75
C LEU A 10 -33.15 -1.06 8.82
N LEU A 11 -32.27 -1.31 9.80
CA LEU A 11 -30.95 -0.71 9.85
C LEU A 11 -30.11 -1.32 8.72
N PHE A 12 -30.12 -0.66 7.55
CA PHE A 12 -29.05 -0.79 6.58
C PHE A 12 -27.77 -0.24 7.20
N PHE A 13 -27.04 -1.08 7.92
CA PHE A 13 -25.62 -0.84 8.16
C PHE A 13 -24.90 -1.05 6.83
N SER A 14 -24.93 -0.03 5.98
CA SER A 14 -23.93 0.14 4.94
C SER A 14 -22.62 0.38 5.68
N GLY A 15 -21.93 -0.70 6.04
CA GLY A 15 -20.54 -0.64 6.44
C GLY A 15 -19.79 -0.09 5.24
N VAL A 16 -19.57 1.23 5.22
CA VAL A 16 -18.65 1.85 4.28
C VAL A 16 -17.30 1.26 4.63
N ASN A 17 -16.87 0.24 3.88
CA ASN A 17 -15.50 -0.20 3.91
C ASN A 17 -14.70 0.95 3.32
N GLU A 18 -14.31 1.89 4.18
CA GLU A 18 -13.64 3.10 3.76
C GLU A 18 -12.25 2.69 3.29
N LYS A 19 -12.09 2.58 1.97
CA LYS A 19 -10.82 2.21 1.34
C LYS A 19 -9.79 3.33 1.32
N ASN A 20 -10.07 4.39 2.06
CA ASN A 20 -9.18 5.51 2.29
C ASN A 20 -8.55 5.36 3.66
N ARG A 21 -7.30 5.81 3.79
CA ARG A 21 -6.59 5.88 5.06
C ARG A 21 -5.75 7.12 5.12
N THR A 22 -5.25 7.42 6.31
CA THR A 22 -4.27 8.48 6.52
C THR A 22 -3.01 7.83 7.04
N ILE A 23 -1.90 8.03 6.34
CA ILE A 23 -0.57 7.58 6.76
C ILE A 23 0.23 8.81 7.13
N GLU A 24 0.86 8.82 8.31
CA GLU A 24 1.74 9.90 8.71
C GLU A 24 3.09 9.76 8.01
N TYR A 25 3.47 10.74 7.20
CA TYR A 25 4.73 10.74 6.46
C TYR A 25 5.44 12.08 6.62
N ASN A 26 6.68 12.06 7.13
CA ASN A 26 7.49 13.26 7.42
C ASN A 26 6.75 14.31 8.28
N GLY A 27 5.99 13.85 9.29
CA GLY A 27 5.24 14.72 10.20
C GLY A 27 3.96 15.33 9.59
N GLN A 28 3.52 14.82 8.44
CA GLN A 28 2.29 15.26 7.78
C GLN A 28 1.31 14.09 7.63
N ALA A 29 0.04 14.35 7.88
CA ALA A 29 -1.04 13.41 7.59
C ALA A 29 -1.29 13.37 6.07
N VAL A 30 -0.97 12.24 5.42
CA VAL A 30 -1.16 12.06 3.99
C VAL A 30 -2.37 11.17 3.75
N LYS A 31 -3.36 11.67 3.00
CA LYS A 31 -4.50 10.88 2.55
C LYS A 31 -4.05 9.90 1.49
N THR A 32 -4.41 8.64 1.67
CA THR A 32 -4.13 7.59 0.71
C THR A 32 -5.35 6.70 0.48
N THR A 33 -5.34 5.93 -0.60
CA THR A 33 -6.38 4.96 -0.92
C THR A 33 -5.78 3.64 -1.37
N PHE A 34 -6.45 2.55 -1.05
CA PHE A 34 -6.21 1.23 -1.64
C PHE A 34 -7.37 0.79 -2.55
N ASP A 35 -8.29 1.72 -2.88
CA ASP A 35 -9.33 1.51 -3.89
C ASP A 35 -8.76 1.72 -5.29
N VAL A 36 -8.22 0.64 -5.86
CA VAL A 36 -7.53 0.67 -7.15
C VAL A 36 -8.01 -0.47 -8.04
N PRO A 37 -7.76 -0.38 -9.37
CA PRO A 37 -8.02 -1.49 -10.27
C PRO A 37 -7.34 -2.78 -9.80
N GLN A 38 -8.00 -3.91 -10.04
CA GLN A 38 -7.53 -5.23 -9.58
C GLN A 38 -6.10 -5.57 -10.03
N THR A 39 -5.65 -4.99 -11.15
CA THR A 39 -4.32 -5.16 -11.72
C THR A 39 -3.20 -4.73 -10.78
N PHE A 40 -3.45 -3.78 -9.86
CA PHE A 40 -2.45 -3.32 -8.89
C PHE A 40 -2.25 -4.28 -7.72
N TYR A 41 -3.21 -5.17 -7.44
CA TYR A 41 -3.08 -6.14 -6.36
C TYR A 41 -2.26 -7.37 -6.78
N GLY A 42 -1.65 -8.03 -5.80
CA GLY A 42 -0.84 -9.23 -5.97
C GLY A 42 0.65 -8.98 -5.70
N THR A 43 1.49 -9.92 -6.13
CA THR A 43 2.93 -9.90 -5.87
C THR A 43 3.70 -9.26 -7.02
N TYR A 44 4.64 -8.41 -6.66
CA TYR A 44 5.70 -7.83 -7.46
C TYR A 44 7.01 -8.42 -6.96
N SER A 45 7.73 -9.15 -7.80
CA SER A 45 8.94 -9.86 -7.41
C SER A 45 10.01 -9.74 -8.48
N GLY A 46 11.27 -9.81 -8.06
CA GLY A 46 12.43 -9.78 -8.94
C GLY A 46 13.16 -11.11 -9.01
N ASN A 47 14.30 -11.10 -9.69
CA ASN A 47 15.21 -12.24 -9.76
C ASN A 47 15.90 -12.49 -8.42
N LYS A 48 16.02 -11.45 -7.60
CA LYS A 48 16.47 -11.53 -6.22
C LYS A 48 15.27 -11.79 -5.31
N LYS A 49 15.43 -12.57 -4.23
CA LYS A 49 14.34 -13.08 -3.35
C LYS A 49 13.46 -12.00 -2.67
N GLY A 50 13.64 -10.73 -2.99
CA GLY A 50 12.79 -9.64 -2.53
C GLY A 50 11.48 -9.57 -3.30
N TYR A 51 10.45 -9.03 -2.64
CA TYR A 51 9.12 -8.86 -3.22
C TYR A 51 8.28 -7.85 -2.44
N LEU A 52 7.23 -7.37 -3.09
CA LEU A 52 6.12 -6.62 -2.52
C LEU A 52 4.82 -7.35 -2.86
N THR A 53 3.96 -7.60 -1.88
CA THR A 53 2.60 -8.12 -2.10
C THR A 53 1.59 -7.12 -1.60
N LEU A 54 0.67 -6.70 -2.46
CA LEU A 54 -0.42 -5.79 -2.16
C LEU A 54 -1.76 -6.54 -2.15
N LYS A 55 -2.48 -6.52 -1.03
CA LYS A 55 -3.82 -7.13 -0.92
C LYS A 55 -4.93 -6.09 -1.07
N ALA A 56 -6.10 -6.54 -1.49
CA ALA A 56 -7.27 -5.69 -1.74
C ALA A 56 -7.88 -5.04 -0.49
N ASP A 57 -7.50 -5.49 0.71
CA ASP A 57 -7.85 -4.87 1.99
C ASP A 57 -6.88 -3.76 2.43
N GLY A 58 -5.90 -3.44 1.57
CA GLY A 58 -4.87 -2.43 1.83
C GLY A 58 -3.80 -2.89 2.83
N THR A 59 -3.74 -4.18 3.15
CA THR A 59 -2.59 -4.78 3.82
C THR A 59 -1.65 -5.41 2.80
N GLY A 60 -0.45 -5.79 3.24
CA GLY A 60 0.53 -6.38 2.35
C GLY A 60 1.76 -6.90 3.09
N THR A 61 2.74 -7.34 2.31
CA THR A 61 4.04 -7.76 2.81
C THR A 61 5.15 -7.25 1.92
N TYR A 62 6.25 -6.84 2.53
CA TYR A 62 7.44 -6.39 1.83
C TYR A 62 8.67 -7.16 2.34
N ASN A 63 9.48 -7.68 1.42
CA ASN A 63 10.71 -8.37 1.76
C ASN A 63 11.92 -7.70 1.10
N TYR A 64 12.83 -7.19 1.92
CA TYR A 64 14.02 -6.48 1.47
C TYR A 64 15.21 -7.43 1.30
N ASP A 65 15.87 -7.37 0.14
CA ASP A 65 16.98 -8.27 -0.19
C ASP A 65 18.33 -7.85 0.44
N VAL A 66 18.50 -6.56 0.82
CA VAL A 66 19.81 -6.03 1.22
C VAL A 66 19.81 -5.55 2.68
N PHE A 67 20.13 -6.45 3.62
CA PHE A 67 20.16 -6.16 5.06
C PHE A 67 21.58 -5.80 5.58
N GLY A 68 22.38 -5.07 4.79
CA GLY A 68 23.82 -4.93 5.03
C GLY A 68 24.25 -4.07 6.24
N PHE A 69 23.39 -3.19 6.77
CA PHE A 69 23.75 -2.20 7.79
C PHE A 69 22.65 -1.94 8.84
N ALA A 70 21.89 -2.98 9.18
CA ALA A 70 20.85 -2.85 10.20
C ALA A 70 21.45 -2.82 11.62
N PRO A 71 20.92 -2.00 12.55
CA PRO A 71 21.34 -2.04 13.96
C PRO A 71 21.08 -3.40 14.61
N ASP A 72 21.81 -3.72 15.69
CA ASP A 72 21.75 -5.03 16.38
C ASP A 72 20.34 -5.45 16.86
N GLY A 73 19.43 -4.50 17.04
CA GLY A 73 18.03 -4.76 17.42
C GLY A 73 17.09 -5.06 16.24
N CYS A 74 17.54 -4.87 14.99
CA CYS A 74 16.71 -5.03 13.82
C CYS A 74 16.80 -6.45 13.26
N LYS A 75 15.72 -7.23 13.42
CA LYS A 75 15.66 -8.59 12.88
C LYS A 75 15.33 -8.55 11.40
N LYS A 76 16.16 -9.22 10.58
CA LYS A 76 15.82 -9.51 9.19
C LYS A 76 14.55 -10.36 9.15
N GLY A 77 13.60 -9.97 8.32
CA GLY A 77 12.33 -10.65 8.17
C GLY A 77 11.42 -9.94 7.17
N ILE A 78 10.28 -10.57 6.89
CA ILE A 78 9.20 -9.96 6.12
C ILE A 78 8.63 -8.81 6.95
N ILE A 79 8.39 -7.68 6.28
CA ILE A 79 7.74 -6.51 6.84
C ILE A 79 6.25 -6.62 6.50
N GLU A 80 5.41 -6.77 7.50
CA GLU A 80 3.97 -6.59 7.32
C GLU A 80 3.67 -5.10 7.16
N ILE A 81 2.84 -4.78 6.17
CA ILE A 81 2.55 -3.39 5.81
C ILE A 81 1.07 -3.11 5.70
N GLU A 82 0.74 -1.86 5.97
CA GLU A 82 -0.44 -1.17 5.51
C GLU A 82 -0.04 -0.21 4.38
N TRP A 83 -0.84 -0.11 3.31
CA TRP A 83 -0.45 0.68 2.14
C TRP A 83 -1.60 1.49 1.53
N GLY A 84 -1.23 2.50 0.76
CA GLY A 84 -2.16 3.25 -0.08
C GLY A 84 -1.45 4.18 -1.08
N PHE A 85 -2.07 4.42 -2.23
CA PHE A 85 -1.68 5.44 -3.18
C PHE A 85 -2.09 6.82 -2.69
N LEU A 86 -1.24 7.83 -2.91
CA LEU A 86 -1.53 9.19 -2.48
C LEU A 86 -2.76 9.75 -3.22
N LEU A 87 -3.59 10.50 -2.49
CA LEU A 87 -4.70 11.26 -3.04
C LEU A 87 -4.35 12.76 -3.11
N ASP A 88 -4.82 13.43 -4.16
CA ASP A 88 -4.80 14.89 -4.25
C ASP A 88 -6.00 15.52 -3.49
N ASP A 89 -6.09 16.85 -3.50
CA ASP A 89 -7.16 17.61 -2.85
C ASP A 89 -8.57 17.30 -3.41
N ASN A 90 -8.65 16.69 -4.59
CA ASN A 90 -9.89 16.27 -5.24
C ASN A 90 -10.20 14.78 -5.03
N ASN A 91 -9.48 14.11 -4.12
CA ASN A 91 -9.55 12.67 -3.87
C ASN A 91 -9.26 11.82 -5.13
N LYS A 92 -8.39 12.31 -6.02
CA LYS A 92 -7.89 11.53 -7.15
C LYS A 92 -6.52 10.96 -6.83
N ILE A 93 -6.24 9.75 -7.32
CA ILE A 93 -4.92 9.15 -7.19
C ILE A 93 -3.89 10.03 -7.91
N VAL A 94 -2.88 10.46 -7.16
CA VAL A 94 -1.74 11.18 -7.69
C VAL A 94 -0.98 10.26 -8.65
N SER A 95 -0.59 10.78 -9.80
CA SER A 95 0.27 10.06 -10.74
C SER A 95 1.10 11.04 -11.56
N PHE A 96 2.22 10.56 -12.10
CA PHE A 96 3.13 11.36 -12.93
C PHE A 96 3.44 10.62 -14.22
N GLU A 97 3.40 11.33 -15.35
CA GLU A 97 3.86 10.79 -16.62
C GLU A 97 5.39 10.76 -16.68
N ARG A 98 5.94 9.66 -17.21
CA ARG A 98 7.36 9.41 -17.41
C ARG A 98 7.58 8.96 -18.86
N GLU A 99 8.82 9.04 -19.34
CA GLU A 99 9.16 8.59 -20.70
C GLU A 99 8.77 7.12 -20.97
N TYR A 100 8.88 6.26 -19.94
CA TYR A 100 8.65 4.82 -20.04
C TYR A 100 7.29 4.35 -19.50
N GLY A 101 6.43 5.25 -19.01
CA GLY A 101 5.14 4.87 -18.42
C GLY A 101 4.55 5.91 -17.49
N ARG A 102 3.67 5.48 -16.59
CA ARG A 102 3.07 6.29 -15.53
C ARG A 102 3.52 5.79 -14.17
N SER A 103 3.89 6.71 -13.28
CA SER A 103 4.33 6.39 -11.92
C SER A 103 3.27 6.80 -10.90
N TYR A 104 2.95 5.91 -9.97
CA TYR A 104 1.96 6.09 -8.92
C TYR A 104 2.66 6.04 -7.55
N PRO A 105 2.81 7.18 -6.83
CA PRO A 105 3.40 7.18 -5.51
C PRO A 105 2.56 6.35 -4.54
N ILE A 106 3.21 5.49 -3.78
CA ILE A 106 2.60 4.62 -2.77
C ILE A 106 3.30 4.83 -1.44
N LEU A 107 2.52 5.01 -0.37
CA LEU A 107 3.03 4.94 1.00
C LEU A 107 2.76 3.55 1.56
N MET A 108 3.77 3.02 2.24
CA MET A 108 3.69 1.75 2.96
C MET A 108 4.17 1.98 4.39
N GLU A 109 3.33 1.66 5.36
CA GLU A 109 3.62 1.74 6.78
C GLU A 109 3.83 0.33 7.34
N SER A 110 4.95 0.11 8.04
CA SER A 110 5.21 -1.16 8.69
C SER A 110 4.39 -1.31 9.97
N THR A 111 3.60 -2.39 10.04
CA THR A 111 2.84 -2.82 11.22
C THR A 111 3.59 -3.87 12.05
N SER A 112 4.68 -4.43 11.51
CA SER A 112 5.50 -5.44 12.20
C SER A 112 6.68 -4.83 12.99
N PRO A 113 7.37 -5.59 13.87
CA PRO A 113 8.57 -5.10 14.54
C PRO A 113 9.72 -4.76 13.58
N THR A 114 9.82 -5.45 12.45
CA THR A 114 10.79 -5.15 11.38
C THR A 114 10.24 -4.03 10.50
N SER A 115 11.08 -3.06 10.13
CA SER A 115 10.66 -1.95 9.28
C SER A 115 11.74 -1.56 8.27
N PHE A 116 11.44 -0.57 7.44
CA PHE A 116 12.22 -0.26 6.24
C PHE A 116 13.62 0.28 6.57
N GLN A 117 14.53 0.15 5.61
CA GLN A 117 15.91 0.68 5.68
C GLN A 117 16.66 0.25 6.95
N GLY A 118 16.60 -1.03 7.29
CA GLY A 118 17.22 -1.57 8.51
C GLY A 118 16.53 -1.06 9.78
N CYS A 119 15.21 -1.10 9.81
CA CYS A 119 14.35 -0.64 10.90
C CYS A 119 14.43 0.88 11.23
N ARG A 120 15.04 1.70 10.36
CA ARG A 120 15.19 3.16 10.57
C ARG A 120 13.95 3.95 10.18
N LYS A 121 13.10 3.37 9.34
CA LYS A 121 11.90 4.03 8.80
C LYS A 121 10.68 3.15 9.01
N ARG A 122 9.67 3.71 9.66
CA ARG A 122 8.35 3.07 9.81
C ARG A 122 7.52 3.15 8.54
N VAL A 123 7.64 4.25 7.80
CA VAL A 123 6.92 4.50 6.55
C VAL A 123 7.92 4.64 5.41
N MET A 124 7.59 4.04 4.27
CA MET A 124 8.35 4.13 3.02
C MET A 124 7.47 4.71 1.92
N LEU A 125 7.98 5.74 1.24
CA LEU A 125 7.46 6.20 -0.03
C LEU A 125 8.18 5.45 -1.16
N ASP A 126 7.41 4.90 -2.08
CA ASP A 126 7.90 4.25 -3.29
C ASP A 126 6.95 4.58 -4.45
N PHE A 127 7.17 3.96 -5.61
CA PHE A 127 6.32 4.14 -6.78
C PHE A 127 6.00 2.79 -7.43
N ILE A 128 4.72 2.57 -7.71
CA ILE A 128 4.30 1.53 -8.66
C ILE A 128 4.36 2.14 -10.06
N MET A 129 5.07 1.47 -10.96
CA MET A 129 5.22 1.86 -12.35
C MET A 129 4.24 1.08 -13.21
N GLU A 130 3.47 1.78 -14.02
CA GLU A 130 2.73 1.20 -15.16
C GLU A 130 3.48 1.53 -16.44
N TYR A 131 4.16 0.56 -17.01
CA TYR A 131 4.95 0.73 -18.21
C TYR A 131 4.05 0.84 -19.45
N LYS A 132 4.55 1.46 -20.53
CA LYS A 132 3.83 1.58 -21.80
C LYS A 132 3.36 0.25 -22.42
N ASN A 133 3.98 -0.86 -22.03
CA ASN A 133 3.59 -2.21 -22.45
C ASN A 133 2.51 -2.85 -21.55
N GLY A 134 1.92 -2.10 -20.61
CA GLY A 134 0.88 -2.55 -19.69
C GLY A 134 1.40 -3.36 -18.50
N LYS A 135 2.70 -3.63 -18.41
CA LYS A 135 3.28 -4.31 -17.23
C LYS A 135 3.34 -3.36 -16.05
N LEU A 136 3.25 -3.92 -14.84
CA LEU A 136 3.47 -3.18 -13.60
C LEU A 136 4.81 -3.58 -12.95
N GLY A 137 5.47 -2.64 -12.28
CA GLY A 137 6.70 -2.87 -11.52
C GLY A 137 6.88 -1.91 -10.35
N VAL A 138 7.92 -2.10 -9.56
CA VAL A 138 8.24 -1.26 -8.38
C VAL A 138 9.49 -0.44 -8.66
N SER A 139 9.41 0.89 -8.56
CA SER A 139 10.50 1.77 -9.00
C SER A 139 11.76 1.68 -8.14
N SER A 140 11.66 1.37 -6.85
CA SER A 140 12.84 1.25 -5.99
C SER A 140 13.64 -0.04 -6.22
N SER A 141 13.11 -0.98 -7.01
CA SER A 141 13.77 -2.25 -7.32
C SER A 141 13.79 -2.50 -8.82
N ASP A 142 14.96 -2.35 -9.42
CA ASP A 142 15.20 -2.38 -10.88
C ASP A 142 14.65 -3.63 -11.60
N ASP A 143 14.39 -4.72 -10.88
CA ASP A 143 13.93 -5.99 -11.43
C ASP A 143 12.55 -6.47 -10.95
N TRP A 144 11.88 -5.75 -10.03
CA TRP A 144 10.60 -6.22 -9.49
C TRP A 144 9.45 -5.93 -10.45
N MET A 145 8.89 -6.99 -11.02
CA MET A 145 7.76 -6.95 -11.93
C MET A 145 6.57 -7.67 -11.30
N LYS A 146 5.37 -7.21 -11.65
CA LYS A 146 4.13 -7.88 -11.26
C LYS A 146 4.05 -9.27 -11.90
N GLU A 147 3.87 -10.30 -11.07
CA GLU A 147 3.61 -11.70 -11.47
C GLU A 147 2.25 -11.87 -12.15
#